data_AF-A0A1I0J940-F1
#
_entry.id   AF-A0A1I0J940-F1
#
_cell.length_a   1.000
_cell.length_b   1.000
_cell.length_c   1.000
_cell.angle_alpha   90.00
_cell.angle_beta   90.00
_cell.angle_gamma   90.00
#
_symmetry.space_group_name_H-M   'P 1'
#
loop_
_entity.id
_entity.type
_entity.pdbx_description
1 polymer ?
#
loop_
_entity_poly.entity_id
_entity_poly.type
_entity_poly.pdbx_seq_one_letter_code
_entity_poly.pdbx_strand_id
1 'polypeptide(L)'
;MQGDHLETVCGCVVGGAGPAGMGLLFNALKSGAMPELAKEGLIIVDASPTPGTGRLGDYRITANSVGDVFLDCLRDPALRDVFEPLEHSPAYWRIRRQAQSAPQLADVAELLAEASKLVLDFIVERYGVKLWSSTTITEIVREGDEYQVWVESDGRSRRIRSRAVVLNLGGWQDPQHLLDSLADQGLAVPPSAQIQSADALLRMNAVQLRHLFARTLAAKGRVCVVGGSHSAFSVLENLADALEFAGLEEVTLVHRSPIRLFYETAQAAHDAGYVFDAARDVCPVSGRVNRSGGLRYRALDVGREALSKGQIGKTGVRVQLLQTHQGPADQFERARQALAEADIVVQCTGYQPLLPGLSHAGGEAITLMEVKGGLDSDPSGCPLDASGQRLHGLHLFGLGAGLGVDPRLGSEASFDGRIYGVWQFHHDASGVVIDSVLTRLQTPAIQPVAAAPRLVSSRSEERLPFLWPVLVNAQS
;
A
#
# COMPACT_ATOMS: atom_id res chain seq x y z
N MET A 1 -31.00 -18.56 -3.75
CA MET A 1 -30.86 -18.60 -2.27
C MET A 1 -30.80 -17.16 -1.78
N GLN A 2 -31.93 -16.59 -1.37
CA GLN A 2 -31.99 -15.27 -0.74
C GLN A 2 -31.81 -15.50 0.76
N GLY A 3 -30.58 -15.39 1.25
CA GLY A 3 -30.35 -15.18 2.67
C GLY A 3 -30.69 -13.73 2.98
N ASP A 4 -31.40 -13.49 4.07
CA ASP A 4 -31.60 -12.15 4.65
C ASP A 4 -30.24 -11.58 5.06
N HIS A 5 -29.51 -11.01 4.10
CA HIS A 5 -28.35 -10.20 4.41
C HIS A 5 -28.87 -8.89 4.99
N LEU A 6 -28.52 -8.61 6.26
CA LEU A 6 -28.80 -7.32 6.89
C LEU A 6 -28.13 -6.21 6.05
N GLU A 7 -28.95 -5.47 5.31
CA GLU A 7 -28.50 -4.34 4.52
C GLU A 7 -28.40 -3.08 5.39
N THR A 8 -27.27 -2.38 5.28
CA THR A 8 -27.07 -1.05 5.86
C THR A 8 -26.84 -0.05 4.74
N VAL A 9 -27.40 1.16 4.85
CA VAL A 9 -27.18 2.25 3.90
C VAL A 9 -26.41 3.38 4.59
N CYS A 10 -25.43 3.95 3.90
CA CYS A 10 -24.67 5.11 4.37
C CYS A 10 -24.13 5.91 3.17
N GLY A 11 -23.73 7.17 3.40
CA GLY A 11 -23.10 7.98 2.36
C GLY A 11 -21.72 7.44 1.98
N CYS A 12 -20.88 7.17 2.99
CA CYS A 12 -19.48 6.81 2.79
C CYS A 12 -19.06 5.59 3.62
N VAL A 13 -18.27 4.71 3.00
CA VAL A 13 -17.52 3.64 3.68
C VAL A 13 -16.02 3.95 3.62
N VAL A 14 -15.34 3.85 4.76
CA VAL A 14 -13.88 3.88 4.84
C VAL A 14 -13.40 2.48 5.25
N GLY A 15 -12.79 1.77 4.31
CA GLY A 15 -12.21 0.45 4.52
C GLY A 15 -10.72 0.53 4.84
N GLY A 16 -10.31 -0.01 5.99
CA GLY A 16 -8.94 0.03 6.49
C GLY A 16 -8.65 1.33 7.23
N ALA A 17 -8.58 1.24 8.55
CA ALA A 17 -8.20 2.28 9.49
C ALA A 17 -6.77 2.02 10.02
N GLY A 18 -5.83 1.68 9.12
CA GLY A 18 -4.40 1.78 9.37
C GLY A 18 -3.88 3.22 9.19
N PRO A 19 -2.56 3.46 9.10
CA PRO A 19 -2.01 4.82 9.05
C PRO A 19 -2.55 5.70 7.91
N ALA A 20 -2.87 5.12 6.75
CA ALA A 20 -3.46 5.86 5.64
C ALA A 20 -4.93 6.24 5.88
N GLY A 21 -5.76 5.28 6.30
CA GLY A 21 -7.16 5.55 6.63
C GLY A 21 -7.34 6.45 7.86
N MET A 22 -6.52 6.26 8.90
CA MET A 22 -6.47 7.19 10.02
C MET A 22 -6.00 8.57 9.58
N GLY A 23 -5.06 8.68 8.65
CA GLY A 23 -4.67 9.97 8.07
C GLY A 23 -5.86 10.74 7.47
N LEU A 24 -6.75 10.06 6.73
CA LEU A 24 -8.00 10.64 6.23
C LEU A 24 -8.88 11.16 7.37
N LEU A 25 -9.09 10.34 8.40
CA LEU A 25 -9.97 10.70 9.52
C LEU A 25 -9.40 11.85 10.35
N PHE A 26 -8.08 11.86 10.57
CA PHE A 26 -7.38 12.96 11.24
C PHE A 26 -7.53 14.25 10.45
N ASN A 27 -7.29 14.20 9.13
CA ASN A 27 -7.39 15.38 8.29
C ASN A 27 -8.84 15.89 8.22
N ALA A 28 -9.83 14.99 8.11
CA ALA A 28 -11.23 15.37 8.12
C ALA A 28 -11.67 16.07 9.42
N LEU A 29 -11.07 15.73 10.56
CA LEU A 29 -11.27 16.48 11.80
C LEU A 29 -10.55 17.84 11.76
N LYS A 30 -9.27 17.87 11.36
CA LYS A 30 -8.47 19.12 11.26
C LYS A 30 -9.10 20.17 10.36
N SER A 31 -9.62 19.74 9.20
CA SER A 31 -10.22 20.61 8.20
C SER A 31 -11.67 20.98 8.48
N GLY A 32 -12.28 20.39 9.52
CA GLY A 32 -13.71 20.59 9.84
C GLY A 32 -14.68 19.86 8.88
N ALA A 33 -14.19 18.93 8.06
CA ALA A 33 -15.00 18.16 7.10
C ALA A 33 -15.79 17.01 7.73
N MET A 34 -15.41 16.54 8.92
CA MET A 34 -16.02 15.37 9.58
C MET A 34 -17.57 15.44 9.72
N PRO A 35 -18.18 16.57 10.13
CA PRO A 35 -19.64 16.66 10.23
C PRO A 35 -20.34 16.38 8.89
N GLU A 36 -19.82 16.91 7.79
CA GLU A 36 -20.42 16.71 6.46
C GLU A 36 -20.15 15.31 5.90
N LEU A 37 -18.98 14.72 6.18
CA LEU A 37 -18.72 13.31 5.85
C LEU A 37 -19.66 12.35 6.59
N ALA A 38 -19.97 12.65 7.86
CA ALA A 38 -20.83 11.80 8.69
C ALA A 38 -22.34 12.02 8.47
N LYS A 39 -22.74 13.11 7.79
CA LYS A 39 -24.13 13.56 7.65
C LYS A 39 -25.07 12.53 7.03
N GLU A 40 -24.63 11.84 5.98
CA GLU A 40 -25.38 10.76 5.32
C GLU A 40 -25.04 9.37 5.88
N GLY A 41 -24.31 9.33 6.99
CA GLY A 41 -23.75 8.14 7.60
C GLY A 41 -22.35 7.83 7.08
N LEU A 42 -21.44 7.60 8.02
CA LEU A 42 -20.07 7.13 7.78
C LEU A 42 -19.86 5.81 8.52
N ILE A 43 -19.40 4.78 7.80
CA ILE A 43 -19.02 3.49 8.37
C ILE A 43 -17.54 3.25 8.12
N ILE A 44 -16.79 3.00 9.19
CA ILE A 44 -15.39 2.56 9.15
C ILE A 44 -15.38 1.05 9.31
N VAL A 45 -14.73 0.35 8.39
CA VAL A 45 -14.58 -1.11 8.40
C VAL A 45 -13.09 -1.44 8.49
N ASP A 46 -12.70 -2.21 9.49
CA ASP A 46 -11.31 -2.65 9.65
C ASP A 46 -11.24 -4.11 10.10
N ALA A 47 -10.32 -4.87 9.49
CA ALA A 47 -10.15 -6.29 9.77
C ALA A 47 -9.50 -6.56 11.14
N SER A 48 -8.82 -5.57 11.72
CA SER A 48 -8.21 -5.64 13.04
C SER A 48 -9.26 -5.42 14.15
N PRO A 49 -9.14 -6.12 15.29
CA PRO A 49 -9.90 -5.78 16.49
C PRO A 49 -9.50 -4.42 17.09
N THR A 50 -8.31 -3.93 16.75
CA THR A 50 -7.72 -2.69 17.24
C THR A 50 -7.17 -1.89 16.07
N PRO A 51 -8.01 -1.09 15.39
CA PRO A 51 -7.59 -0.27 14.27
C PRO A 51 -6.61 0.83 14.69
N GLY A 52 -5.82 1.34 13.75
CA GLY A 52 -4.95 2.51 13.94
C GLY A 52 -3.55 2.36 13.37
N THR A 53 -2.89 1.22 13.65
CA THR A 53 -1.47 1.03 13.35
C THR A 53 -1.20 0.24 12.07
N GLY A 54 -2.19 -0.51 11.59
CA GLY A 54 -2.00 -1.50 10.54
C GLY A 54 -0.90 -2.49 10.92
N ARG A 55 0.12 -2.63 10.07
CA ARG A 55 1.29 -3.50 10.30
C ARG A 55 2.53 -2.77 10.79
N LEU A 56 2.45 -1.46 11.05
CA LEU A 56 3.63 -0.62 11.29
C LEU A 56 4.49 -1.14 12.46
N GLY A 57 3.85 -1.61 13.52
CA GLY A 57 4.53 -2.09 14.73
C GLY A 57 5.18 -3.46 14.58
N ASP A 58 4.84 -4.22 13.53
CA ASP A 58 5.39 -5.56 13.30
C ASP A 58 6.81 -5.49 12.72
N TYR A 59 7.19 -4.37 12.09
CA TYR A 59 8.48 -4.21 11.44
C TYR A 59 9.60 -3.93 12.45
N ARG A 60 10.71 -4.65 12.31
CA ARG A 60 11.88 -4.57 13.19
C ARG A 60 12.97 -3.67 12.61
N ILE A 61 12.59 -2.47 12.18
CA ILE A 61 13.48 -1.47 11.59
C ILE A 61 13.12 -0.07 12.07
N THR A 62 14.04 0.87 11.86
CA THR A 62 13.80 2.30 12.09
C THR A 62 12.94 2.91 10.99
N ALA A 63 12.22 3.98 11.33
CA ALA A 63 11.53 4.81 10.37
C ALA A 63 12.47 5.45 9.33
N ASN A 64 11.89 5.82 8.19
CA ASN A 64 12.55 6.68 7.19
C ASN A 64 12.21 8.18 7.41
N SER A 65 11.78 8.55 8.61
CA SER A 65 11.42 9.91 9.04
C SER A 65 11.88 10.13 10.49
N VAL A 66 12.18 11.37 10.88
CA VAL A 66 12.49 11.68 12.29
C VAL A 66 11.23 11.64 13.16
N GLY A 67 11.41 11.45 14.46
CA GLY A 67 10.32 11.42 15.44
C GLY A 67 9.40 12.65 15.38
N ASP A 68 9.96 13.85 15.13
CA ASP A 68 9.16 15.07 15.08
C ASP A 68 8.16 15.10 13.94
N VAL A 69 8.43 14.41 12.82
CA VAL A 69 7.48 14.28 11.69
C VAL A 69 6.21 13.55 12.12
N PHE A 70 6.32 12.54 12.99
CA PHE A 70 5.16 11.83 13.52
C PHE A 70 4.41 12.65 14.57
N LEU A 71 5.14 13.41 15.40
CA LEU A 71 4.55 14.28 16.41
C LEU A 71 3.82 15.47 15.77
N ASP A 72 4.32 15.99 14.66
CA ASP A 72 3.71 17.07 13.90
C ASP A 72 2.27 16.72 13.47
N CYS A 73 2.05 15.46 13.07
CA CYS A 73 0.70 14.95 12.76
C CYS A 73 -0.31 15.11 13.91
N LEU A 74 0.18 15.17 15.16
CA LEU A 74 -0.59 15.21 16.39
C LEU A 74 -0.66 16.61 17.03
N ARG A 75 0.10 17.60 16.50
CA ARG A 75 0.21 18.95 17.08
C ARG A 75 -0.77 19.96 16.51
N ASP A 76 -1.61 19.54 15.56
CA ASP A 76 -2.58 20.44 14.95
C ASP A 76 -3.51 21.05 16.04
N PRO A 77 -3.61 22.38 16.14
CA PRO A 77 -4.46 23.03 17.13
C PRO A 77 -5.92 22.57 17.11
N ALA A 78 -6.45 22.19 15.95
CA ALA A 78 -7.82 21.69 15.80
C ALA A 78 -8.04 20.33 16.47
N LEU A 79 -6.97 19.57 16.76
CA LEU A 79 -7.03 18.27 17.42
C LEU A 79 -6.57 18.31 18.88
N ARG A 80 -6.28 19.51 19.42
CA ARG A 80 -5.74 19.66 20.78
C ARG A 80 -6.59 18.96 21.83
N ASP A 81 -7.89 19.15 21.81
CA ASP A 81 -8.81 18.58 22.81
C ASP A 81 -8.92 17.06 22.68
N VAL A 82 -8.74 16.52 21.45
CA VAL A 82 -8.74 15.07 21.21
C VAL A 82 -7.45 14.43 21.73
N PHE A 83 -6.32 15.13 21.64
CA PHE A 83 -4.99 14.60 21.96
C PHE A 83 -4.43 15.06 23.30
N GLU A 84 -5.12 15.89 24.08
CA GLU A 84 -4.75 16.23 25.45
C GLU A 84 -4.32 14.99 26.28
N PRO A 85 -5.01 13.83 26.20
CA PRO A 85 -4.60 12.65 26.96
C PRO A 85 -3.20 12.12 26.63
N LEU A 86 -2.67 12.40 25.44
CA LEU A 86 -1.33 11.95 25.02
C LEU A 86 -0.19 12.62 25.82
N GLU A 87 -0.44 13.74 26.50
CA GLU A 87 0.56 14.36 27.39
C GLU A 87 0.97 13.43 28.54
N HIS A 88 0.13 12.45 28.88
CA HIS A 88 0.39 11.44 29.90
C HIS A 88 0.91 10.12 29.31
N SER A 89 1.05 10.02 27.98
CA SER A 89 1.46 8.80 27.28
C SER A 89 2.96 8.57 27.35
N PRO A 90 3.43 7.39 27.84
CA PRO A 90 4.82 7.00 27.73
C PRO A 90 5.31 6.91 26.27
N ALA A 91 4.45 6.50 25.34
CA ALA A 91 4.77 6.37 23.92
C ALA A 91 5.05 7.76 23.30
N TYR A 92 4.21 8.75 23.61
CA TYR A 92 4.42 10.15 23.19
C TYR A 92 5.80 10.66 23.62
N TRP A 93 6.12 10.52 24.91
CA TRP A 93 7.41 11.00 25.43
C TRP A 93 8.60 10.20 24.90
N ARG A 94 8.43 8.93 24.56
CA ARG A 94 9.47 8.11 23.92
C ARG A 94 9.83 8.66 22.54
N ILE A 95 8.83 9.01 21.73
CA ILE A 95 9.04 9.63 20.42
C ILE A 95 9.55 11.07 20.57
N ARG A 96 9.06 11.84 21.55
CA ARG A 96 9.54 13.20 21.83
C ARG A 96 11.02 13.26 22.18
N ARG A 97 11.52 12.31 22.96
CA ARG A 97 12.97 12.19 23.27
C ARG A 97 13.81 11.86 22.02
N GLN A 98 13.19 11.28 21.00
CA GLN A 98 13.81 10.91 19.72
C GLN A 98 13.41 11.87 18.58
N ALA A 99 12.97 13.09 18.89
CA ALA A 99 12.38 14.00 17.90
C ALA A 99 13.29 14.26 16.68
N GLN A 100 14.61 14.30 16.86
CA GLN A 100 15.59 14.58 15.80
C GLN A 100 16.27 13.31 15.23
N SER A 101 15.83 12.12 15.65
CA SER A 101 16.34 10.84 15.17
C SER A 101 15.23 10.01 14.55
N ALA A 102 15.58 9.01 13.74
CA ALA A 102 14.63 8.02 13.25
C ALA A 102 14.28 7.01 14.35
N PRO A 103 13.04 7.00 14.89
CA PRO A 103 12.64 6.04 15.91
C PRO A 103 12.44 4.63 15.33
N GLN A 104 12.36 3.63 16.20
CA GLN A 104 11.89 2.30 15.81
C GLN A 104 10.43 2.36 15.36
N LEU A 105 10.06 1.62 14.31
CA LEU A 105 8.67 1.62 13.83
C LEU A 105 7.69 1.06 14.88
N ALA A 106 8.13 0.15 15.74
CA ALA A 106 7.38 -0.32 16.90
C ALA A 106 6.99 0.83 17.86
N ASP A 107 7.93 1.72 18.18
CA ASP A 107 7.66 2.88 19.05
C ASP A 107 6.66 3.84 18.40
N VAL A 108 6.78 4.05 17.08
CA VAL A 108 5.84 4.89 16.32
C VAL A 108 4.45 4.27 16.31
N ALA A 109 4.35 2.95 16.12
CA ALA A 109 3.09 2.24 16.13
C ALA A 109 2.39 2.33 17.49
N GLU A 110 3.10 2.21 18.61
CA GLU A 110 2.53 2.43 19.94
C GLU A 110 1.86 3.82 20.05
N LEU A 111 2.56 4.89 19.65
CA LEU A 111 2.01 6.24 19.65
C LEU A 111 0.79 6.39 18.73
N LEU A 112 0.87 5.87 17.50
CA LEU A 112 -0.24 5.95 16.56
C LEU A 112 -1.45 5.13 16.99
N ALA A 113 -1.26 4.02 17.72
CA ALA A 113 -2.36 3.24 18.29
C ALA A 113 -3.16 4.09 19.28
N GLU A 114 -2.47 4.74 20.22
CA GLU A 114 -3.10 5.59 21.24
C GLU A 114 -3.82 6.78 20.60
N ALA A 115 -3.15 7.49 19.68
CA ALA A 115 -3.76 8.61 18.97
C ALA A 115 -4.97 8.18 18.13
N SER A 116 -4.89 7.03 17.45
CA SER A 116 -5.99 6.54 16.62
C SER A 116 -7.20 6.16 17.45
N LYS A 117 -6.98 5.53 18.61
CA LYS A 117 -8.05 5.22 19.56
C LYS A 117 -8.80 6.49 19.98
N LEU A 118 -8.07 7.54 20.36
CA LEU A 118 -8.68 8.82 20.77
C LEU A 118 -9.54 9.43 19.66
N VAL A 119 -9.03 9.43 18.41
CA VAL A 119 -9.80 9.93 17.25
C VAL A 119 -11.03 9.09 16.98
N LEU A 120 -10.91 7.76 16.98
CA LEU A 120 -12.03 6.86 16.71
C LEU A 120 -13.12 6.99 17.78
N ASP A 121 -12.75 6.99 19.06
CA ASP A 121 -13.69 7.18 20.16
C ASP A 121 -14.40 8.54 20.04
N PHE A 122 -13.65 9.61 19.75
CA PHE A 122 -14.20 10.96 19.56
C PHE A 122 -15.21 11.04 18.41
N ILE A 123 -14.91 10.48 17.22
CA ILE A 123 -15.81 10.59 16.07
C ILE A 123 -17.05 9.71 16.20
N VAL A 124 -16.93 8.57 16.87
CA VAL A 124 -18.07 7.69 17.20
C VAL A 124 -19.03 8.43 18.14
N GLU A 125 -18.50 9.02 19.22
CA GLU A 125 -19.31 9.73 20.22
C GLU A 125 -19.91 11.03 19.65
N ARG A 126 -19.09 11.83 18.96
CA ARG A 126 -19.48 13.20 18.56
C ARG A 126 -20.32 13.25 17.28
N TYR A 127 -20.04 12.37 16.32
CA TYR A 127 -20.63 12.41 14.98
C TYR A 127 -21.46 11.18 14.63
N GLY A 128 -21.58 10.20 15.52
CA GLY A 128 -22.36 8.98 15.28
C GLY A 128 -21.77 8.07 14.20
N VAL A 129 -20.46 8.20 13.93
CA VAL A 129 -19.73 7.32 13.01
C VAL A 129 -19.81 5.88 13.53
N LYS A 130 -20.04 4.92 12.63
CA LYS A 130 -20.05 3.49 12.99
C LYS A 130 -18.67 2.89 12.75
N LEU A 131 -18.11 2.23 13.76
CA LEU A 131 -16.87 1.48 13.66
C LEU A 131 -17.15 -0.03 13.68
N TRP A 132 -16.81 -0.73 12.61
CA TRP A 132 -16.89 -2.18 12.47
C TRP A 132 -15.47 -2.75 12.43
N SER A 133 -14.93 -3.05 13.61
CA SER A 133 -13.65 -3.75 13.80
C SER A 133 -13.82 -5.26 13.62
N SER A 134 -12.72 -6.01 13.50
CA SER A 134 -12.73 -7.46 13.24
C SER A 134 -13.61 -7.85 12.05
N THR A 135 -13.73 -6.94 11.08
CA THR A 135 -14.65 -7.05 9.95
C THR A 135 -13.87 -6.86 8.65
N THR A 136 -13.91 -7.86 7.78
CA THR A 136 -13.14 -7.86 6.52
C THR A 136 -14.05 -7.46 5.36
N ILE A 137 -13.61 -6.53 4.51
CA ILE A 137 -14.26 -6.27 3.21
C ILE A 137 -13.82 -7.38 2.26
N THR A 138 -14.77 -8.15 1.73
CA THR A 138 -14.51 -9.32 0.87
C THR A 138 -14.79 -9.04 -0.60
N GLU A 139 -15.83 -8.26 -0.89
CA GLU A 139 -16.24 -7.92 -2.26
C GLU A 139 -16.81 -6.49 -2.31
N ILE A 140 -16.61 -5.82 -3.45
CA ILE A 140 -17.27 -4.57 -3.80
C ILE A 140 -17.89 -4.71 -5.19
N VAL A 141 -19.20 -4.53 -5.25
CA VAL A 141 -19.97 -4.56 -6.49
C VAL A 141 -20.35 -3.13 -6.87
N ARG A 142 -19.97 -2.69 -8.07
CA ARG A 142 -20.41 -1.41 -8.62
C ARG A 142 -21.79 -1.58 -9.27
N GLU A 143 -22.77 -0.82 -8.78
CA GLU A 143 -24.15 -0.82 -9.28
C GLU A 143 -24.56 0.61 -9.64
N GLY A 144 -24.45 0.95 -10.94
CA GLY A 144 -24.72 2.31 -11.41
C GLY A 144 -23.78 3.35 -10.80
N ASP A 145 -24.35 4.28 -10.03
CA ASP A 145 -23.63 5.34 -9.29
C ASP A 145 -23.43 4.99 -7.81
N GLU A 146 -23.63 3.73 -7.41
CA GLU A 146 -23.45 3.26 -6.04
C GLU A 146 -22.55 2.02 -5.98
N TYR A 147 -22.14 1.68 -4.76
CA TYR A 147 -21.36 0.50 -4.43
C TYR A 147 -22.07 -0.33 -3.38
N GLN A 148 -22.12 -1.64 -3.61
CA GLN A 148 -22.43 -2.63 -2.59
C GLN A 148 -21.13 -3.19 -2.03
N VAL A 149 -20.84 -2.91 -0.77
CA VAL A 149 -19.66 -3.40 -0.05
C VAL A 149 -20.07 -4.59 0.80
N TRP A 150 -19.54 -5.76 0.47
CA TRP A 150 -19.73 -6.99 1.24
C TRP A 150 -18.66 -7.10 2.31
N VAL A 151 -19.12 -7.39 3.51
CA VAL A 151 -18.24 -7.51 4.68
C VAL A 151 -18.53 -8.80 5.44
N GLU A 152 -17.49 -9.38 6.02
CA GLU A 152 -17.57 -10.58 6.84
C GLU A 152 -17.04 -10.30 8.25
N SER A 153 -17.81 -10.73 9.26
CA SER A 153 -17.44 -10.71 10.68
C SER A 153 -18.02 -11.96 11.35
N ASP A 154 -17.20 -12.69 12.10
CA ASP A 154 -17.60 -13.92 12.81
C ASP A 154 -18.34 -14.95 11.92
N GLY A 155 -17.88 -15.12 10.68
CA GLY A 155 -18.49 -16.02 9.68
C GLY A 155 -19.86 -15.56 9.17
N ARG A 156 -20.28 -14.31 9.46
CA ARG A 156 -21.53 -13.72 8.97
C ARG A 156 -21.22 -12.64 7.94
N SER A 157 -21.88 -12.75 6.79
CA SER A 157 -21.79 -11.76 5.72
C SER A 157 -22.90 -10.71 5.84
N ARG A 158 -22.53 -9.43 5.69
CA ARG A 158 -23.44 -8.29 5.65
C ARG A 158 -23.13 -7.43 4.42
N ARG A 159 -24.11 -6.61 4.03
CA ARG A 159 -23.99 -5.71 2.89
C ARG A 159 -24.16 -4.26 3.31
N ILE A 160 -23.27 -3.40 2.82
CA ILE A 160 -23.37 -1.94 2.94
C ILE A 160 -23.60 -1.35 1.55
N ARG A 161 -24.68 -0.58 1.37
CA ARG A 161 -24.88 0.24 0.18
C ARG A 161 -24.36 1.65 0.44
N SER A 162 -23.52 2.17 -0.44
CA SER A 162 -22.93 3.49 -0.30
C SER A 162 -22.65 4.17 -1.62
N ARG A 163 -22.54 5.50 -1.60
CA ARG A 163 -22.20 6.29 -2.80
C ARG A 163 -20.70 6.47 -2.94
N ALA A 164 -19.98 6.57 -1.81
CA ALA A 164 -18.54 6.72 -1.78
C ALA A 164 -17.88 5.60 -0.96
N VAL A 165 -16.76 5.08 -1.46
CA VAL A 165 -15.95 4.06 -0.82
C VAL A 165 -14.49 4.50 -0.88
N VAL A 166 -13.84 4.60 0.27
CA VAL A 166 -12.41 4.87 0.40
C VAL A 166 -11.73 3.61 0.93
N LEU A 167 -10.74 3.06 0.21
CA LEU A 167 -10.03 1.84 0.58
C LEU A 167 -8.56 2.11 0.87
N ASN A 168 -8.14 1.74 2.07
CA ASN A 168 -6.79 1.84 2.60
C ASN A 168 -6.39 0.50 3.26
N LEU A 169 -6.61 -0.60 2.55
CA LEU A 169 -6.47 -1.97 3.07
C LEU A 169 -5.00 -2.44 3.20
N GLY A 170 -4.05 -1.58 2.83
CA GLY A 170 -2.63 -1.89 2.83
C GLY A 170 -2.18 -2.53 1.52
N GLY A 171 -0.98 -3.11 1.56
CA GLY A 171 -0.38 -3.75 0.41
C GLY A 171 0.30 -5.06 0.79
N TRP A 172 0.61 -5.84 -0.23
CA TRP A 172 1.32 -7.11 -0.12
C TRP A 172 2.36 -7.20 -1.25
N GLN A 173 3.24 -8.20 -1.18
CA GLN A 173 4.23 -8.42 -2.23
C GLN A 173 3.92 -9.73 -2.93
N ASP A 174 3.49 -9.64 -4.18
CA ASP A 174 3.20 -10.80 -5.02
C ASP A 174 4.49 -11.31 -5.68
N PRO A 175 4.92 -12.56 -5.43
CA PRO A 175 6.05 -13.15 -6.13
C PRO A 175 5.87 -13.17 -7.65
N GLN A 176 4.65 -13.32 -8.16
CA GLN A 176 4.42 -13.33 -9.61
C GLN A 176 4.75 -11.97 -10.22
N HIS A 177 4.39 -10.87 -9.55
CA HIS A 177 4.74 -9.52 -10.00
C HIS A 177 6.27 -9.29 -10.02
N LEU A 178 7.03 -9.92 -9.12
CA LEU A 178 8.50 -9.91 -9.23
C LEU A 178 8.97 -10.64 -10.49
N LEU A 179 8.45 -11.84 -10.72
CA LEU A 179 8.83 -12.68 -11.86
C LEU A 179 8.51 -12.00 -13.19
N ASP A 180 7.31 -11.45 -13.34
CA ASP A 180 6.88 -10.74 -14.54
C ASP A 180 7.77 -9.51 -14.79
N SER A 181 8.06 -8.72 -13.75
CA SER A 181 8.93 -7.55 -13.86
C SER A 181 10.39 -7.89 -14.22
N LEU A 182 10.89 -9.05 -13.79
CA LEU A 182 12.20 -9.55 -14.20
C LEU A 182 12.16 -10.08 -15.64
N ALA A 183 11.11 -10.80 -16.01
CA ALA A 183 10.92 -11.33 -17.36
C ALA A 183 10.82 -10.22 -18.42
N ASP A 184 10.14 -9.11 -18.11
CA ASP A 184 10.07 -7.91 -18.95
C ASP A 184 11.46 -7.29 -19.23
N GLN A 185 12.43 -7.55 -18.36
CA GLN A 185 13.83 -7.13 -18.52
C GLN A 185 14.71 -8.21 -19.16
N GLY A 186 14.16 -9.38 -19.50
CA GLY A 186 14.91 -10.54 -20.00
C GLY A 186 15.69 -11.28 -18.91
N LEU A 187 15.31 -11.14 -17.65
CA LEU A 187 15.91 -11.82 -16.50
C LEU A 187 14.98 -12.96 -16.03
N ALA A 188 15.56 -14.02 -15.48
CA ALA A 188 14.81 -15.17 -15.00
C ALA A 188 15.34 -15.64 -13.64
N VAL A 189 14.43 -16.16 -12.83
CA VAL A 189 14.71 -16.82 -11.55
C VAL A 189 14.39 -18.31 -11.74
N PRO A 190 15.25 -19.24 -11.32
CA PRO A 190 15.00 -20.66 -11.50
C PRO A 190 13.80 -21.10 -10.66
N PRO A 191 12.98 -22.06 -11.13
CA PRO A 191 11.82 -22.56 -10.37
C PRO A 191 12.18 -23.18 -9.00
N SER A 192 13.44 -23.58 -8.81
CA SER A 192 13.95 -24.11 -7.55
C SER A 192 14.28 -23.03 -6.52
N ALA A 193 14.43 -21.77 -6.92
CA ALA A 193 14.72 -20.68 -6.00
C ALA A 193 13.51 -20.39 -5.11
N GLN A 194 13.76 -20.14 -3.83
CA GLN A 194 12.72 -19.67 -2.93
C GLN A 194 12.60 -18.15 -3.03
N ILE A 195 11.40 -17.66 -3.37
CA ILE A 195 11.11 -16.23 -3.37
C ILE A 195 10.60 -15.85 -1.98
N GLN A 196 11.28 -14.89 -1.35
CA GLN A 196 10.92 -14.35 -0.04
C GLN A 196 10.50 -12.89 -0.18
N SER A 197 9.45 -12.51 0.53
CA SER A 197 8.98 -11.12 0.57
C SER A 197 9.79 -10.33 1.61
N ALA A 198 10.28 -9.14 1.25
CA ALA A 198 10.88 -8.21 2.20
C ALA A 198 9.92 -7.87 3.36
N ASP A 199 8.63 -7.73 3.07
CA ASP A 199 7.59 -7.50 4.07
C ASP A 199 7.58 -8.57 5.17
N ALA A 200 7.72 -9.84 4.78
CA ALA A 200 7.82 -10.94 5.74
C ALA A 200 9.16 -10.90 6.51
N LEU A 201 10.29 -10.75 5.80
CA LEU A 201 11.62 -10.80 6.42
C LEU A 201 11.87 -9.64 7.40
N LEU A 202 11.37 -8.44 7.10
CA LEU A 202 11.53 -7.26 7.97
C LEU A 202 10.74 -7.35 9.28
N ARG A 203 9.79 -8.28 9.38
CA ARG A 203 9.05 -8.58 10.62
C ARG A 203 9.68 -9.72 11.43
N MET A 204 10.62 -10.46 10.84
CA MET A 204 11.29 -11.57 11.50
C MET A 204 12.41 -11.11 12.43
N ASN A 205 12.55 -11.80 13.55
CA ASN A 205 13.70 -11.66 14.43
C ASN A 205 14.91 -12.45 13.91
N ALA A 206 16.10 -12.20 14.47
CA ALA A 206 17.33 -12.85 14.03
C ALA A 206 17.30 -14.38 14.14
N VAL A 207 16.57 -14.96 15.11
CA VAL A 207 16.41 -16.41 15.24
C VAL A 207 15.57 -16.97 14.08
N GLN A 208 14.47 -16.31 13.74
CA GLN A 208 13.60 -16.69 12.63
C GLN A 208 14.33 -16.58 11.28
N LEU A 209 15.08 -15.49 11.06
CA LEU A 209 15.92 -15.33 9.87
C LEU A 209 16.96 -16.46 9.77
N ARG A 210 17.69 -16.76 10.86
CA ARG A 210 18.65 -17.87 10.88
C ARG A 210 17.99 -19.20 10.56
N HIS A 211 16.80 -19.46 11.10
CA HIS A 211 16.07 -20.68 10.81
C HIS A 211 15.68 -20.80 9.33
N LEU A 212 15.13 -19.72 8.76
CA LEU A 212 14.71 -19.68 7.35
C LEU A 212 15.89 -19.91 6.40
N PHE A 213 17.04 -19.26 6.66
CA PHE A 213 18.21 -19.31 5.79
C PHE A 213 19.17 -20.47 6.09
N ALA A 214 18.94 -21.27 7.16
CA ALA A 214 19.86 -22.30 7.63
C ALA A 214 20.28 -23.30 6.53
N ARG A 215 19.33 -23.80 5.75
CA ARG A 215 19.61 -24.78 4.67
C ARG A 215 20.45 -24.17 3.56
N THR A 216 20.09 -22.96 3.13
CA THR A 216 20.81 -22.23 2.08
C THR A 216 22.24 -21.95 2.51
N LEU A 217 22.46 -21.44 3.73
CA LEU A 217 23.80 -21.16 4.24
C LEU A 217 24.64 -22.44 4.39
N ALA A 218 24.06 -23.54 4.91
CA ALA A 218 24.75 -24.82 5.03
C ALA A 218 25.19 -25.38 3.67
N ALA A 219 24.42 -25.13 2.61
CA ALA A 219 24.76 -25.51 1.24
C ALA A 219 25.65 -24.50 0.51
N LYS A 220 26.05 -23.40 1.17
CA LYS A 220 26.73 -22.24 0.55
C LYS A 220 25.95 -21.66 -0.63
N GLY A 221 24.63 -21.68 -0.52
CA GLY A 221 23.71 -21.18 -1.53
C GLY A 221 23.70 -19.66 -1.62
N ARG A 222 23.22 -19.15 -2.75
CA ARG A 222 23.27 -17.73 -3.11
C ARG A 222 21.99 -17.00 -2.75
N VAL A 223 22.15 -15.83 -2.14
CA VAL A 223 21.06 -14.92 -1.80
C VAL A 223 21.12 -13.71 -2.71
N CYS A 224 20.05 -13.50 -3.49
CA CYS A 224 19.84 -12.29 -4.27
C CYS A 224 18.74 -11.44 -3.64
N VAL A 225 18.94 -10.15 -3.54
CA VAL A 225 17.93 -9.16 -3.16
C VAL A 225 17.59 -8.33 -4.39
N VAL A 226 16.30 -8.19 -4.73
CA VAL A 226 15.86 -7.46 -5.93
C VAL A 226 15.13 -6.19 -5.51
N GLY A 227 15.77 -5.03 -5.71
CA GLY A 227 15.24 -3.71 -5.35
C GLY A 227 16.35 -2.71 -5.07
N GLY A 228 16.03 -1.40 -5.09
CA GLY A 228 17.02 -0.32 -4.90
C GLY A 228 16.62 0.75 -3.89
N SER A 229 15.57 0.50 -3.10
CA SER A 229 14.95 1.46 -2.18
C SER A 229 15.12 1.04 -0.72
N HIS A 230 14.58 1.83 0.22
CA HIS A 230 14.71 1.63 1.67
C HIS A 230 14.56 0.16 2.13
N SER A 231 13.50 -0.53 1.72
CA SER A 231 13.27 -1.92 2.13
C SER A 231 14.40 -2.86 1.74
N ALA A 232 15.04 -2.66 0.59
CA ALA A 232 16.16 -3.48 0.15
C ALA A 232 17.38 -3.32 1.07
N PHE A 233 17.72 -2.08 1.43
CA PHE A 233 18.86 -1.81 2.32
C PHE A 233 18.59 -2.21 3.77
N SER A 234 17.34 -2.10 4.23
CA SER A 234 16.92 -2.64 5.52
C SER A 234 16.96 -4.17 5.56
N VAL A 235 16.56 -4.85 4.48
CA VAL A 235 16.70 -6.31 4.35
C VAL A 235 18.18 -6.70 4.37
N LEU A 236 19.01 -6.03 3.57
CA LEU A 236 20.45 -6.30 3.52
C LEU A 236 21.05 -6.25 4.93
N GLU A 237 20.81 -5.17 5.66
CA GLU A 237 21.26 -5.02 7.04
C GLU A 237 20.76 -6.13 7.96
N ASN A 238 19.44 -6.38 7.99
CA ASN A 238 18.88 -7.41 8.87
C ASN A 238 19.43 -8.81 8.55
N LEU A 239 19.65 -9.12 7.27
CA LEU A 239 20.28 -10.37 6.86
C LEU A 239 21.74 -10.43 7.30
N ALA A 240 22.52 -9.37 7.05
CA ALA A 240 23.92 -9.32 7.43
C ALA A 240 24.10 -9.47 8.96
N ASP A 241 23.40 -8.65 9.75
CA ASP A 241 23.46 -8.67 11.21
C ASP A 241 23.02 -10.03 11.79
N ALA A 242 22.00 -10.66 11.21
CA ALA A 242 21.48 -11.93 11.74
C ALA A 242 22.29 -13.16 11.30
N LEU A 243 22.90 -13.12 10.11
CA LEU A 243 23.42 -14.29 9.40
C LEU A 243 24.94 -14.29 9.21
N GLU A 244 25.66 -13.19 9.46
CA GLU A 244 27.13 -13.16 9.38
C GLU A 244 27.75 -14.31 10.20
N PHE A 245 27.38 -14.43 11.48
CA PHE A 245 27.85 -15.50 12.36
C PHE A 245 27.32 -16.90 11.98
N ALA A 246 26.32 -16.96 11.09
CA ALA A 246 25.79 -18.21 10.54
C ALA A 246 26.45 -18.58 9.19
N GLY A 247 27.44 -17.81 8.73
CA GLY A 247 28.22 -18.09 7.52
C GLY A 247 27.77 -17.34 6.27
N LEU A 248 26.93 -16.29 6.39
CA LEU A 248 26.66 -15.40 5.27
C LEU A 248 27.90 -14.52 5.01
N GLU A 249 28.51 -14.67 3.83
CA GLU A 249 29.71 -13.91 3.45
C GLU A 249 29.42 -12.82 2.41
N GLU A 250 28.41 -13.01 1.56
CA GLU A 250 28.09 -12.13 0.44
C GLU A 250 26.61 -12.18 0.07
N VAL A 251 26.05 -11.04 -0.34
CA VAL A 251 24.71 -10.92 -0.92
C VAL A 251 24.79 -10.16 -2.24
N THR A 252 24.03 -10.59 -3.25
CA THR A 252 23.89 -9.83 -4.50
C THR A 252 22.66 -8.94 -4.43
N LEU A 253 22.81 -7.62 -4.63
CA LEU A 253 21.70 -6.69 -4.79
C LEU A 253 21.51 -6.38 -6.28
N VAL A 254 20.41 -6.85 -6.86
CA VAL A 254 20.00 -6.54 -8.22
C VAL A 254 19.02 -5.37 -8.18
N HIS A 255 19.32 -4.29 -8.90
CA HIS A 255 18.49 -3.09 -8.90
C HIS A 255 18.33 -2.51 -10.30
N ARG A 256 17.17 -1.92 -10.58
CA ARG A 256 16.87 -1.37 -11.92
C ARG A 256 17.63 -0.07 -12.19
N SER A 257 17.51 0.88 -11.28
CA SER A 257 18.00 2.26 -11.43
C SER A 257 19.13 2.55 -10.44
N PRO A 258 19.90 3.64 -10.60
CA PRO A 258 20.96 4.00 -9.66
C PRO A 258 20.45 4.09 -8.22
N ILE A 259 21.27 3.69 -7.26
CA ILE A 259 20.97 3.83 -5.83
C ILE A 259 21.04 5.31 -5.45
N ARG A 260 19.92 5.85 -4.99
CA ARG A 260 19.76 7.27 -4.65
C ARG A 260 20.00 7.48 -3.16
N LEU A 261 20.84 8.44 -2.80
CA LEU A 261 21.11 8.82 -1.41
C LEU A 261 20.45 10.18 -1.11
N PHE A 262 19.75 10.29 0.01
CA PHE A 262 19.12 11.53 0.45
C PHE A 262 20.15 12.48 1.09
N TYR A 263 20.04 13.77 0.76
CA TYR A 263 20.76 14.84 1.46
C TYR A 263 19.85 16.04 1.71
N GLU A 264 19.97 16.66 2.89
CA GLU A 264 19.19 17.85 3.24
C GLU A 264 19.50 19.04 2.32
N THR A 265 20.73 19.14 1.80
CA THR A 265 21.14 20.21 0.88
C THR A 265 22.08 19.66 -0.19
N ALA A 266 22.13 20.35 -1.34
CA ALA A 266 23.11 20.11 -2.40
C ALA A 266 24.56 20.22 -1.88
N GLN A 267 24.84 21.19 -1.00
CA GLN A 267 26.16 21.34 -0.39
C GLN A 267 26.55 20.10 0.43
N ALA A 268 25.65 19.58 1.26
CA ALA A 268 25.92 18.37 2.05
C ALA A 268 26.17 17.14 1.16
N ALA A 269 25.53 17.05 -0.01
CA ALA A 269 25.81 16.03 -0.99
C ALA A 269 27.22 16.17 -1.59
N HIS A 270 27.62 17.38 -1.96
CA HIS A 270 28.97 17.66 -2.47
C HIS A 270 30.06 17.39 -1.42
N ASP A 271 29.86 17.80 -0.17
CA ASP A 271 30.78 17.56 0.94
C ASP A 271 30.98 16.06 1.20
N ALA A 272 29.95 15.25 0.93
CA ALA A 272 30.00 13.80 1.00
C ALA A 272 30.54 13.12 -0.27
N GLY A 273 30.94 13.88 -1.29
CA GLY A 273 31.40 13.36 -2.58
C GLY A 273 30.30 12.68 -3.41
N TYR A 274 29.03 12.96 -3.12
CA TYR A 274 27.91 12.37 -3.85
C TYR A 274 27.67 13.10 -5.17
N VAL A 275 27.62 12.34 -6.26
CA VAL A 275 27.32 12.86 -7.60
C VAL A 275 25.82 12.79 -7.86
N PHE A 276 25.23 13.91 -8.25
CA PHE A 276 23.81 14.03 -8.59
C PHE A 276 23.60 15.07 -9.70
N ASP A 277 22.47 15.00 -10.39
CA ASP A 277 22.05 15.99 -11.38
C ASP A 277 21.24 17.10 -10.68
N ALA A 278 21.75 18.33 -10.66
CA ALA A 278 21.11 19.44 -9.96
C ALA A 278 19.72 19.81 -10.52
N ALA A 279 19.44 19.55 -11.80
CA ALA A 279 18.15 19.84 -12.42
C ALA A 279 17.14 18.71 -12.18
N ARG A 280 17.62 17.46 -12.10
CA ARG A 280 16.74 16.29 -12.01
C ARG A 280 16.58 15.75 -10.59
N ASP A 281 17.61 15.83 -9.75
CA ASP A 281 17.67 15.15 -8.45
C ASP A 281 17.48 16.10 -7.26
N VAL A 282 17.47 17.43 -7.47
CA VAL A 282 17.16 18.41 -6.44
C VAL A 282 15.67 18.73 -6.48
N CYS A 283 14.98 18.59 -5.35
CA CYS A 283 13.59 19.00 -5.23
C CYS A 283 13.50 20.53 -5.33
N PRO A 284 12.75 21.09 -6.30
CA PRO A 284 12.70 22.53 -6.53
C PRO A 284 12.02 23.30 -5.38
N VAL A 285 11.18 22.62 -4.59
CA VAL A 285 10.45 23.21 -3.46
C VAL A 285 11.31 23.27 -2.20
N SER A 286 12.08 22.23 -1.90
CA SER A 286 12.80 22.12 -0.63
C SER A 286 14.31 22.28 -0.72
N GLY A 287 14.89 22.24 -1.93
CA GLY A 287 16.34 22.25 -2.13
C GLY A 287 17.06 20.96 -1.70
N ARG A 288 16.31 19.93 -1.27
CA ARG A 288 16.82 18.63 -0.84
C ARG A 288 17.16 17.75 -2.05
N VAL A 289 18.24 16.98 -1.94
CA VAL A 289 18.66 16.02 -2.98
C VAL A 289 17.97 14.67 -2.75
N ASN A 290 17.40 14.10 -3.82
CA ASN A 290 16.63 12.84 -3.80
C ASN A 290 15.60 12.81 -2.66
N ARG A 291 14.77 13.86 -2.53
CA ARG A 291 13.82 14.03 -1.42
C ARG A 291 12.88 12.83 -1.30
N SER A 292 12.35 12.33 -2.41
CA SER A 292 11.35 11.27 -2.40
C SER A 292 11.97 9.88 -2.58
N GLY A 293 12.99 9.75 -3.44
CA GLY A 293 13.58 8.47 -3.81
C GLY A 293 14.85 8.09 -3.03
N GLY A 294 15.47 9.03 -2.32
CA GLY A 294 16.77 8.81 -1.66
C GLY A 294 16.65 8.00 -0.37
N LEU A 295 17.61 7.09 -0.14
CA LEU A 295 17.76 6.37 1.13
C LEU A 295 18.01 7.35 2.27
N ARG A 296 17.34 7.15 3.42
CA ARG A 296 17.40 8.01 4.60
C ARG A 296 17.87 7.25 5.84
N TYR A 297 18.42 7.98 6.80
CA TYR A 297 18.82 7.50 8.14
C TYR A 297 19.59 6.17 8.06
N ARG A 298 19.10 5.10 8.69
CA ARG A 298 19.84 3.84 8.71
C ARG A 298 20.07 3.25 7.32
N ALA A 299 19.08 3.30 6.44
CA ALA A 299 19.23 2.84 5.07
C ALA A 299 20.24 3.70 4.27
N LEU A 300 20.35 5.00 4.57
CA LEU A 300 21.38 5.87 3.99
C LEU A 300 22.78 5.42 4.40
N ASP A 301 22.98 5.10 5.68
CA ASP A 301 24.27 4.63 6.19
C ASP A 301 24.67 3.31 5.52
N VAL A 302 23.76 2.34 5.47
CA VAL A 302 24.00 1.05 4.80
C VAL A 302 24.26 1.26 3.30
N GLY A 303 23.51 2.15 2.66
CA GLY A 303 23.72 2.50 1.24
C GLY A 303 25.08 3.12 0.96
N ARG A 304 25.58 3.99 1.84
CA ARG A 304 26.92 4.58 1.73
C ARG A 304 28.01 3.53 1.86
N GLU A 305 27.90 2.64 2.83
CA GLU A 305 28.87 1.55 3.04
C GLU A 305 28.87 0.56 1.86
N ALA A 306 27.68 0.22 1.34
CA ALA A 306 27.53 -0.64 0.17
C ALA A 306 28.18 -0.03 -1.08
N LEU A 307 27.93 1.27 -1.33
CA LEU A 307 28.45 1.96 -2.51
C LEU A 307 29.95 2.25 -2.43
N SER A 308 30.48 2.58 -1.25
CA SER A 308 31.87 3.01 -1.09
C SER A 308 32.84 1.87 -0.77
N LYS A 309 32.40 0.86 -0.01
CA LYS A 309 33.25 -0.24 0.47
C LYS A 309 32.82 -1.62 0.00
N GLY A 310 31.64 -1.74 -0.62
CA GLY A 310 31.09 -3.05 -1.00
C GLY A 310 30.73 -3.92 0.20
N GLN A 311 30.38 -3.30 1.34
CA GLN A 311 30.04 -3.97 2.60
C GLN A 311 28.64 -3.58 3.09
N ILE A 312 27.99 -4.48 3.83
CA ILE A 312 26.66 -4.21 4.39
C ILE A 312 26.78 -3.66 5.81
N GLY A 313 26.43 -2.40 5.97
CA GLY A 313 26.34 -1.76 7.27
C GLY A 313 27.68 -1.78 8.00
N LYS A 314 27.71 -2.36 9.21
CA LYS A 314 28.94 -2.47 10.03
C LYS A 314 29.49 -3.90 10.08
N THR A 315 28.97 -4.80 9.25
CA THR A 315 29.32 -6.23 9.22
C THR A 315 30.47 -6.50 8.25
N GLY A 316 31.05 -7.69 8.31
CA GLY A 316 31.99 -8.20 7.31
C GLY A 316 31.33 -8.73 6.03
N VAL A 317 30.00 -8.76 5.95
CA VAL A 317 29.25 -9.30 4.81
C VAL A 317 29.41 -8.36 3.61
N ARG A 318 29.83 -8.92 2.47
CA ARG A 318 30.00 -8.17 1.22
C ARG A 318 28.68 -8.01 0.48
N VAL A 319 28.58 -6.95 -0.31
CA VAL A 319 27.46 -6.74 -1.23
C VAL A 319 27.95 -6.48 -2.65
N GLN A 320 27.40 -7.24 -3.59
CA GLN A 320 27.60 -7.00 -5.01
C GLN A 320 26.40 -6.23 -5.56
N LEU A 321 26.62 -4.99 -6.01
CA LEU A 321 25.59 -4.15 -6.61
C LEU A 321 25.55 -4.35 -8.13
N LEU A 322 24.39 -4.72 -8.67
CA LEU A 322 24.20 -4.99 -10.10
C LEU A 322 23.00 -4.21 -10.65
N GLN A 323 23.29 -3.19 -11.46
CA GLN A 323 22.30 -2.35 -12.12
C GLN A 323 21.85 -2.94 -13.46
N THR A 324 20.55 -3.15 -13.65
CA THR A 324 20.00 -3.81 -14.85
C THR A 324 19.61 -2.82 -15.95
N HIS A 325 19.31 -1.56 -15.63
CA HIS A 325 18.93 -0.55 -16.62
C HIS A 325 19.90 0.62 -16.65
N GLN A 326 20.45 0.95 -17.82
CA GLN A 326 21.43 2.05 -18.00
C GLN A 326 22.65 1.96 -17.06
N GLY A 327 23.00 0.74 -16.62
CA GLY A 327 24.22 0.46 -15.86
C GLY A 327 25.42 0.15 -16.76
N PRO A 328 26.60 -0.13 -16.18
CA PRO A 328 27.76 -0.64 -16.92
C PRO A 328 27.42 -1.93 -17.68
N ALA A 329 28.02 -2.11 -18.86
CA ALA A 329 27.63 -3.14 -19.82
C ALA A 329 27.73 -4.59 -19.29
N ASP A 330 28.63 -4.87 -18.35
CA ASP A 330 28.81 -6.19 -17.74
C ASP A 330 27.79 -6.49 -16.63
N GLN A 331 27.20 -5.47 -16.01
CA GLN A 331 26.36 -5.66 -14.83
C GLN A 331 25.04 -6.36 -15.14
N PHE A 332 24.44 -6.09 -16.30
CA PHE A 332 23.21 -6.76 -16.70
C PHE A 332 23.43 -8.28 -16.82
N GLU A 333 24.49 -8.70 -17.50
CA GLU A 333 24.80 -10.12 -17.69
C GLU A 333 25.17 -10.80 -16.37
N ARG A 334 25.89 -10.11 -15.49
CA ARG A 334 26.16 -10.59 -14.13
C ARG A 334 24.89 -10.70 -13.29
N ALA A 335 23.94 -9.78 -13.43
CA ALA A 335 22.64 -9.86 -12.74
C ALA A 335 21.84 -11.06 -13.24
N ARG A 336 21.82 -11.27 -14.57
CA ARG A 336 21.21 -12.44 -15.20
C ARG A 336 21.80 -13.74 -14.65
N GLN A 337 23.12 -13.83 -14.56
CA GLN A 337 23.79 -15.00 -13.99
C GLN A 337 23.47 -15.16 -12.49
N ALA A 338 23.56 -14.09 -11.70
CA ALA A 338 23.31 -14.16 -10.26
C ALA A 338 21.89 -14.63 -9.94
N LEU A 339 20.89 -14.14 -10.68
CA LEU A 339 19.49 -14.57 -10.53
C LEU A 339 19.27 -16.02 -10.99
N ALA A 340 19.91 -16.44 -12.10
CA ALA A 340 19.81 -17.80 -12.60
C ALA A 340 20.42 -18.85 -11.63
N GLU A 341 21.40 -18.43 -10.83
CA GLU A 341 22.13 -19.26 -9.86
C GLU A 341 21.67 -19.01 -8.41
N ALA A 342 20.58 -18.26 -8.20
CA ALA A 342 20.07 -17.93 -6.88
C ALA A 342 19.32 -19.11 -6.23
N ASP A 343 19.58 -19.35 -4.95
CA ASP A 343 18.80 -20.29 -4.12
C ASP A 343 17.66 -19.58 -3.39
N ILE A 344 17.89 -18.32 -3.00
CA ILE A 344 16.88 -17.44 -2.42
C ILE A 344 16.90 -16.10 -3.16
N VAL A 345 15.71 -15.64 -3.55
CA VAL A 345 15.48 -14.30 -4.10
C VAL A 345 14.58 -13.52 -3.16
N VAL A 346 15.02 -12.35 -2.69
CA VAL A 346 14.22 -11.48 -1.83
C VAL A 346 13.60 -10.34 -2.63
N GLN A 347 12.27 -10.28 -2.66
CA GLN A 347 11.49 -9.25 -3.33
C GLN A 347 11.48 -7.94 -2.53
N CYS A 348 12.17 -6.92 -3.03
CA CYS A 348 12.18 -5.56 -2.51
C CYS A 348 11.70 -4.54 -3.56
N THR A 349 10.76 -4.95 -4.42
CA THR A 349 10.31 -4.18 -5.61
C THR A 349 9.09 -3.29 -5.37
N GLY A 350 8.67 -3.11 -4.12
CA GLY A 350 7.45 -2.38 -3.77
C GLY A 350 6.31 -3.32 -3.36
N TYR A 351 5.10 -2.77 -3.29
CA TYR A 351 3.89 -3.46 -2.83
C TYR A 351 2.79 -3.32 -3.89
N GLN A 352 1.99 -4.36 -4.05
CA GLN A 352 0.70 -4.35 -4.75
C GLN A 352 -0.41 -4.00 -3.74
N PRO A 353 -1.50 -3.32 -4.15
CA PRO A 353 -2.63 -3.04 -3.27
C PRO A 353 -3.30 -4.34 -2.82
N LEU A 354 -3.70 -4.40 -1.55
CA LEU A 354 -4.65 -5.41 -1.10
C LEU A 354 -6.05 -4.98 -1.54
N LEU A 355 -6.69 -5.76 -2.42
CA LEU A 355 -8.00 -5.45 -2.97
C LEU A 355 -9.02 -6.54 -2.60
N PRO A 356 -10.27 -6.17 -2.27
CA PRO A 356 -11.36 -7.14 -2.27
C PRO A 356 -11.66 -7.58 -3.70
N GLY A 357 -12.51 -8.59 -3.87
CA GLY A 357 -13.10 -8.87 -5.18
C GLY A 357 -13.82 -7.62 -5.69
N LEU A 358 -13.54 -7.18 -6.91
CA LEU A 358 -14.23 -6.05 -7.54
C LEU A 358 -15.03 -6.56 -8.73
N SER A 359 -16.30 -6.19 -8.82
CA SER A 359 -17.18 -6.62 -9.90
C SER A 359 -18.21 -5.56 -10.26
N HIS A 360 -18.73 -5.63 -11.48
CA HIS A 360 -19.96 -4.93 -11.86
C HIS A 360 -21.19 -5.72 -11.39
N ALA A 361 -22.35 -5.08 -11.29
CA ALA A 361 -23.62 -5.74 -10.94
C ALA A 361 -23.97 -6.96 -11.83
N GLY A 362 -23.43 -7.04 -13.04
CA GLY A 362 -23.57 -8.19 -13.94
C GLY A 362 -22.66 -9.39 -13.62
N GLY A 363 -21.78 -9.28 -12.62
CA GLY A 363 -20.78 -10.29 -12.24
C GLY A 363 -19.47 -10.23 -13.01
N GLU A 364 -19.31 -9.29 -13.94
CA GLU A 364 -18.04 -9.06 -14.63
C GLU A 364 -16.99 -8.52 -13.65
N ALA A 365 -15.83 -9.17 -13.59
CA ALA A 365 -14.74 -8.77 -12.71
C ALA A 365 -14.09 -7.46 -13.18
N ILE A 366 -13.79 -6.58 -12.23
CA ILE A 366 -13.10 -5.31 -12.46
C ILE A 366 -11.63 -5.51 -12.08
N THR A 367 -10.74 -5.39 -13.06
CA THR A 367 -9.29 -5.31 -12.84
C THR A 367 -8.87 -3.84 -12.88
N LEU A 368 -8.15 -3.37 -11.86
CA LEU A 368 -7.64 -2.01 -11.83
C LEU A 368 -6.34 -1.90 -12.62
N MET A 369 -6.15 -0.78 -13.32
CA MET A 369 -4.88 -0.50 -14.00
C MET A 369 -3.79 -0.15 -12.99
N GLU A 370 -2.59 -0.66 -13.26
CA GLU A 370 -1.37 -0.34 -12.51
C GLU A 370 -0.38 0.43 -13.39
N VAL A 371 0.28 1.42 -12.81
CA VAL A 371 1.34 2.18 -13.45
C VAL A 371 2.43 2.51 -12.44
N LYS A 372 3.68 2.27 -12.80
CA LYS A 372 4.87 2.57 -11.97
C LYS A 372 4.77 2.05 -10.52
N GLY A 373 4.31 0.81 -10.34
CA GLY A 373 4.27 0.15 -9.02
C GLY A 373 3.17 0.65 -8.08
N GLY A 374 2.06 1.15 -8.63
CA GLY A 374 0.83 1.48 -7.90
C GLY A 374 -0.34 1.67 -8.86
N LEU A 375 -1.52 2.04 -8.37
CA LEU A 375 -2.71 2.17 -9.20
C LEU A 375 -2.66 3.39 -10.13
N ASP A 376 -3.23 3.27 -11.33
CA ASP A 376 -3.48 4.40 -12.22
C ASP A 376 -4.71 5.20 -11.73
N SER A 377 -4.46 5.98 -10.69
CA SER A 377 -5.45 6.83 -10.04
C SER A 377 -5.23 8.30 -10.35
N ASP A 378 -6.33 9.06 -10.37
CA ASP A 378 -6.27 10.52 -10.36
C ASP A 378 -5.76 11.07 -9.02
N PRO A 379 -5.58 12.40 -8.85
CA PRO A 379 -5.10 12.98 -7.60
C PRO A 379 -5.97 12.70 -6.37
N SER A 380 -7.24 12.31 -6.54
CA SER A 380 -8.16 11.92 -5.46
C SER A 380 -8.09 10.41 -5.14
N GLY A 381 -7.17 9.68 -5.75
CA GLY A 381 -7.07 8.23 -5.60
C GLY A 381 -8.14 7.45 -6.36
N CYS A 382 -8.89 8.07 -7.28
CA CYS A 382 -9.93 7.38 -8.04
C CYS A 382 -9.31 6.57 -9.19
N PRO A 383 -9.42 5.23 -9.21
CA PRO A 383 -8.67 4.37 -10.14
C PRO A 383 -9.34 4.24 -11.52
N LEU A 384 -8.53 3.90 -12.53
CA LEU A 384 -9.01 3.32 -13.79
C LEU A 384 -9.14 1.80 -13.67
N ASP A 385 -10.16 1.25 -14.32
CA ASP A 385 -10.19 -0.18 -14.66
C ASP A 385 -9.40 -0.46 -15.95
N ALA A 386 -9.20 -1.75 -16.26
CA ALA A 386 -8.47 -2.21 -17.44
C ALA A 386 -9.10 -1.81 -18.79
N SER A 387 -10.35 -1.35 -18.81
CA SER A 387 -11.00 -0.78 -20.00
C SER A 387 -10.72 0.72 -20.17
N GLY A 388 -10.05 1.34 -19.19
CA GLY A 388 -9.80 2.77 -19.14
C GLY A 388 -10.96 3.58 -18.56
N GLN A 389 -11.94 2.94 -17.91
CA GLN A 389 -13.05 3.63 -17.28
C GLN A 389 -12.69 4.04 -15.83
N ARG A 390 -13.00 5.29 -15.47
CA ARG A 390 -12.83 5.79 -14.10
C ARG A 390 -13.95 5.27 -13.19
N LEU A 391 -13.56 4.73 -12.02
CA LEU A 391 -14.49 4.21 -11.02
C LEU A 391 -14.92 5.30 -10.03
N HIS A 392 -15.69 6.28 -10.50
CA HIS A 392 -16.12 7.41 -9.67
C HIS A 392 -16.77 6.98 -8.36
N GLY A 393 -16.35 7.59 -7.25
CA GLY A 393 -16.79 7.25 -5.90
C GLY A 393 -15.98 6.16 -5.22
N LEU A 394 -15.12 5.44 -5.94
CA LEU A 394 -14.11 4.58 -5.35
C LEU A 394 -12.79 5.36 -5.27
N HIS A 395 -12.18 5.39 -4.10
CA HIS A 395 -10.92 6.07 -3.83
C HIS A 395 -9.96 5.12 -3.13
N LEU A 396 -8.72 5.02 -3.60
CA LEU A 396 -7.69 4.19 -2.98
C LEU A 396 -6.39 4.98 -2.84
N PHE A 397 -5.76 4.84 -1.67
CA PHE A 397 -4.41 5.36 -1.42
C PHE A 397 -3.77 4.62 -0.24
N GLY A 398 -2.52 4.95 0.10
CA GLY A 398 -1.76 4.21 1.10
C GLY A 398 -0.90 3.12 0.46
N LEU A 399 -0.31 2.24 1.29
CA LEU A 399 0.63 1.21 0.85
C LEU A 399 0.00 0.33 -0.26
N GLY A 400 0.75 0.04 -1.32
CA GLY A 400 0.26 -0.71 -2.48
C GLY A 400 -0.44 0.17 -3.52
N ALA A 401 -1.55 0.84 -3.14
CA ALA A 401 -2.28 1.72 -4.06
C ALA A 401 -1.43 2.93 -4.52
N GLY A 402 -0.76 3.58 -3.56
CA GLY A 402 0.08 4.75 -3.78
C GLY A 402 -0.71 6.02 -4.11
N LEU A 403 -0.05 7.16 -3.96
CA LEU A 403 -0.47 8.41 -4.58
C LEU A 403 0.59 8.83 -5.60
N GLY A 404 0.12 9.38 -6.72
CA GLY A 404 0.97 10.03 -7.69
C GLY A 404 1.73 11.20 -7.06
N VAL A 405 2.86 11.55 -7.66
CA VAL A 405 3.61 12.75 -7.25
C VAL A 405 2.75 13.98 -7.52
N ASP A 406 2.40 14.71 -6.46
CA ASP A 406 1.79 16.03 -6.59
C ASP A 406 2.92 17.08 -6.70
N PRO A 407 3.03 17.80 -7.85
CA PRO A 407 4.03 18.84 -8.03
C PRO A 407 3.99 19.93 -6.94
N ARG A 408 2.83 20.18 -6.33
CA ARG A 408 2.66 21.16 -5.24
C ARG A 408 3.33 20.70 -3.96
N LEU A 409 3.32 19.40 -3.67
CA LEU A 409 3.98 18.82 -2.49
C LEU A 409 5.50 18.76 -2.67
N GLY A 410 5.96 18.83 -3.92
CA GLY A 410 7.35 18.87 -4.32
C GLY A 410 8.03 17.51 -4.30
N SER A 411 8.71 17.18 -5.38
CA SER A 411 9.59 16.01 -5.52
C SER A 411 10.67 16.35 -6.54
N GLU A 412 11.78 15.63 -6.53
CA GLU A 412 12.78 15.69 -7.60
C GLU A 412 12.21 15.09 -8.90
N ALA A 413 12.55 15.68 -10.06
CA ALA A 413 12.00 15.27 -11.36
C ALA A 413 12.40 13.85 -11.79
N SER A 414 13.48 13.34 -11.21
CA SER A 414 13.97 11.99 -11.42
C SER A 414 13.24 10.92 -10.60
N PHE A 415 12.37 11.32 -9.66
CA PHE A 415 11.51 10.41 -8.94
C PHE A 415 10.26 10.09 -9.75
N ASP A 416 10.11 8.82 -10.10
CA ASP A 416 8.99 8.29 -10.88
C ASP A 416 8.16 7.26 -10.10
N GLY A 417 8.41 7.12 -8.80
CA GLY A 417 7.71 6.20 -7.91
C GLY A 417 6.42 6.76 -7.34
N ARG A 418 5.93 6.08 -6.30
CA ARG A 418 4.73 6.46 -5.54
C ARG A 418 5.10 7.02 -4.19
N ILE A 419 4.33 8.00 -3.72
CA ILE A 419 4.59 8.58 -2.42
C ILE A 419 3.79 7.85 -1.34
N TYR A 420 4.51 7.41 -0.31
CA TYR A 420 3.96 6.77 0.88
C TYR A 420 4.56 7.46 2.11
N GLY A 421 3.73 8.12 2.91
CA GLY A 421 4.20 8.79 4.12
C GLY A 421 3.06 9.08 5.06
N VAL A 422 3.20 8.65 6.32
CA VAL A 422 2.23 8.91 7.39
C VAL A 422 1.89 10.40 7.46
N TRP A 423 2.91 11.26 7.43
CA TRP A 423 2.70 12.70 7.44
C TRP A 423 1.82 13.19 6.29
N GLN A 424 1.99 12.65 5.09
CA GLN A 424 1.18 13.07 3.94
C GLN A 424 -0.27 12.68 4.10
N PHE A 425 -0.54 11.44 4.53
CA PHE A 425 -1.92 10.99 4.73
C PHE A 425 -2.66 11.83 5.78
N HIS A 426 -1.97 12.35 6.79
CA HIS A 426 -2.55 13.20 7.84
C HIS A 426 -2.66 14.69 7.46
N HIS A 427 -2.22 15.06 6.25
CA HIS A 427 -2.25 16.41 5.68
C HIS A 427 -2.71 16.33 4.22
N ASP A 428 -1.99 16.98 3.30
CA ASP A 428 -2.47 17.32 1.96
C ASP A 428 -2.99 16.15 1.11
N ALA A 429 -2.40 14.95 1.24
CA ALA A 429 -2.74 13.81 0.39
C ALA A 429 -4.18 13.33 0.60
N SER A 430 -4.70 13.37 1.83
CA SER A 430 -6.08 12.96 2.09
C SER A 430 -7.09 14.08 1.86
N GLY A 431 -6.65 15.36 1.81
CA GLY A 431 -7.54 16.50 1.61
C GLY A 431 -8.28 16.43 0.27
N VAL A 432 -7.56 16.13 -0.81
CA VAL A 432 -8.15 15.97 -2.15
C VAL A 432 -9.15 14.82 -2.20
N VAL A 433 -8.91 13.75 -1.44
CA VAL A 433 -9.85 12.62 -1.32
C VAL A 433 -11.11 13.06 -0.59
N ILE A 434 -10.97 13.77 0.54
CA ILE A 434 -12.10 14.31 1.33
C ILE A 434 -12.96 15.22 0.46
N ASP A 435 -12.37 16.16 -0.27
CA ASP A 435 -13.09 17.08 -1.16
C ASP A 435 -13.86 16.33 -2.25
N SER A 436 -13.25 15.31 -2.85
CA SER A 436 -13.90 14.48 -3.86
C SER A 436 -15.08 13.69 -3.29
N VAL A 437 -14.93 13.12 -2.09
CA VAL A 437 -16.01 12.40 -1.40
C VAL A 437 -17.16 13.37 -1.08
N LEU A 438 -16.86 14.52 -0.48
CA LEU A 438 -17.88 15.53 -0.14
C LEU A 438 -18.63 16.02 -1.38
N THR A 439 -17.91 16.32 -2.47
CA THR A 439 -18.51 16.73 -3.75
C THR A 439 -19.48 15.66 -4.25
N ARG A 440 -19.10 14.39 -4.16
CA ARG A 440 -19.93 13.27 -4.59
C ARG A 440 -21.18 13.11 -3.72
N LEU A 441 -21.04 13.20 -2.39
CA LEU A 441 -22.18 13.12 -1.47
C LEU A 441 -23.18 14.26 -1.71
N GLN A 442 -22.69 15.47 -1.99
CA GLN A 442 -23.53 16.64 -2.27
C GLN A 442 -24.19 16.63 -3.66
N THR A 443 -23.59 15.92 -4.63
CA THR A 443 -24.16 15.79 -5.97
C THR A 443 -25.35 14.83 -5.92
N PRO A 444 -26.55 15.18 -6.42
CA PRO A 444 -27.68 14.25 -6.47
C PRO A 444 -27.31 12.99 -7.28
N ALA A 445 -27.69 11.81 -6.79
CA ALA A 445 -27.51 10.58 -7.55
C ALA A 445 -28.23 10.70 -8.90
N ILE A 446 -27.54 10.39 -10.00
CA ILE A 446 -28.18 10.32 -11.32
C ILE A 446 -29.15 9.14 -11.23
N GLN A 447 -30.46 9.43 -11.20
CA GLN A 447 -31.46 8.37 -11.31
C GLN A 447 -31.23 7.65 -12.65
N PRO A 448 -31.18 6.31 -12.67
CA PRO A 448 -31.27 5.60 -13.92
C PRO A 448 -32.54 6.07 -14.61
N VAL A 449 -32.44 6.53 -15.86
CA VAL A 449 -33.62 6.74 -16.70
C VAL A 449 -34.40 5.44 -16.65
N ALA A 450 -35.56 5.46 -16.00
CA ALA A 450 -36.39 4.29 -15.83
C ALA A 450 -36.60 3.67 -17.22
N ALA A 451 -35.99 2.51 -17.45
CA ALA A 451 -36.34 1.71 -18.59
C ALA A 451 -37.85 1.45 -18.44
N ALA A 452 -38.63 1.93 -19.41
CA ALA A 452 -40.06 1.76 -19.45
C ALA A 452 -40.42 0.31 -19.05
N PRO A 453 -41.45 0.10 -18.22
CA PRO A 453 -41.76 -1.23 -17.70
C PRO A 453 -41.92 -2.19 -18.87
N ARG A 454 -40.96 -3.13 -19.01
CA ARG A 454 -41.15 -4.27 -19.90
C ARG A 454 -42.32 -5.03 -19.30
N LEU A 455 -43.46 -4.96 -19.98
CA LEU A 455 -44.58 -5.86 -19.77
C LEU A 455 -44.03 -7.29 -19.76
N VAL A 456 -44.03 -7.89 -18.58
CA VAL A 456 -43.85 -9.33 -18.43
C VAL A 456 -45.07 -9.95 -19.10
N SER A 457 -44.94 -10.35 -20.36
CA SER A 457 -45.95 -11.18 -21.00
C SER A 457 -45.98 -12.50 -20.24
N SER A 458 -47.04 -12.71 -19.47
CA SER A 458 -47.39 -14.00 -18.92
C SER A 458 -47.36 -15.04 -20.04
N ARG A 459 -46.41 -15.98 -19.98
CA ARG A 459 -46.51 -17.23 -20.74
C ARG A 459 -47.65 -18.03 -20.12
N SER A 460 -48.85 -17.87 -20.66
CA SER A 460 -49.94 -18.82 -20.52
C SER A 460 -49.55 -20.10 -21.26
N GLU A 461 -49.41 -21.19 -20.52
CA GLU A 461 -49.37 -22.54 -21.06
C GLU A 461 -50.67 -22.82 -21.82
N GLU A 462 -50.66 -22.69 -23.15
CA GLU A 462 -51.67 -23.30 -24.00
C GLU A 462 -51.18 -24.68 -24.45
N ARG A 463 -51.75 -25.70 -23.83
CA ARG A 463 -51.73 -27.08 -24.33
C ARG A 463 -52.48 -27.10 -25.67
N LEU A 464 -51.78 -27.48 -26.75
CA LEU A 464 -52.42 -27.91 -27.99
C LEU A 464 -52.23 -29.42 -28.18
N PRO A 465 -53.22 -30.13 -28.76
CA PRO A 465 -53.37 -31.57 -28.62
C PRO A 465 -52.56 -32.34 -29.67
N PHE A 466 -52.07 -33.51 -29.23
CA PHE A 466 -51.46 -34.54 -30.07
C PHE A 466 -52.41 -34.97 -31.22
N LEU A 467 -51.96 -34.83 -32.46
CA LEU A 467 -52.60 -35.41 -33.65
C LEU A 467 -51.67 -36.46 -34.27
N TRP A 468 -52.20 -37.67 -34.39
CA TRP A 468 -51.55 -38.85 -34.97
C TRP A 468 -51.81 -38.93 -36.47
N PRO A 469 -50.80 -39.16 -37.34
CA PRO A 469 -51.04 -39.63 -38.70
C PRO A 469 -50.88 -41.16 -38.77
N VAL A 470 -51.95 -41.80 -39.25
CA VAL A 470 -52.06 -43.22 -39.59
C VAL A 470 -51.22 -43.53 -40.84
N LEU A 471 -50.61 -44.73 -40.84
CA LEU A 471 -49.85 -45.40 -41.90
C LEU A 471 -50.61 -45.57 -43.23
N VAL A 472 -49.94 -45.40 -44.38
CA VAL A 472 -50.14 -46.21 -45.60
C VAL A 472 -48.85 -46.34 -46.43
N ASN A 473 -48.23 -47.52 -46.35
CA ASN A 473 -47.64 -48.39 -47.40
C ASN A 473 -47.09 -47.86 -48.75
N ALA A 474 -45.87 -48.38 -49.04
CA ALA A 474 -45.49 -49.28 -50.16
C ALA A 474 -44.63 -48.77 -51.33
N GLN A 475 -43.54 -49.53 -51.54
CA GLN A 475 -42.80 -49.87 -52.78
C GLN A 475 -42.04 -48.70 -53.44
N SER A 476 -40.72 -48.78 -53.71
CA SER A 476 -39.90 -49.89 -54.22
C SER A 476 -38.44 -49.72 -53.82
#